data_AF-A0AAP8N588-F1
#
_entry.id   AF-A0AAP8N588-F1
#
_cell.length_a   1.000
_cell.length_b   1.000
_cell.length_c   1.000
_cell.angle_alpha   90.00
_cell.angle_beta   90.00
_cell.angle_gamma   90.00
#
_symmetry.space_group_name_H-M   'P 1'
#
loop_
_entity.id
_entity.type
_entity.pdbx_description
1 polymer ?
#
loop_
_entity_poly.entity_id
_entity_poly.type
_entity_poly.pdbx_seq_one_letter_code
_entity_poly.pdbx_strand_id
1 'polypeptide(L)' 'LEPDNLAVISGIGCSGRISGYINSYGLHGIHGRSLPIAQGVKMANRDLTVIASGGDGDGFAIGLGHTIHAIRRNID' A
#
# COMPACT_ATOMS: atom_id res chain seq x y z
N LEU A 1 -11.00 10.83 -7.92
CA LEU A 1 -10.12 11.14 -6.77
C LEU A 1 -9.19 12.24 -7.23
N GLU A 2 -9.19 13.38 -6.55
CA GLU A 2 -8.19 14.40 -6.80
C GLU A 2 -6.81 13.90 -6.34
N PRO A 3 -5.70 14.29 -6.99
CA PRO A 3 -4.36 13.79 -6.69
C PRO A 3 -3.95 13.90 -5.21
N ASP A 4 -4.38 14.98 -4.55
CA ASP A 4 -4.09 15.27 -3.14
C ASP A 4 -4.94 14.48 -2.15
N ASN A 5 -5.98 13.80 -2.62
CA ASN A 5 -6.85 12.93 -1.81
C ASN A 5 -6.46 11.43 -1.92
N LEU A 6 -5.40 11.10 -2.66
CA LEU A 6 -4.97 9.72 -2.91
C LEU A 6 -3.51 9.50 -2.47
N ALA A 7 -3.28 8.39 -1.77
CA ALA A 7 -1.96 7.87 -1.47
C ALA A 7 -1.79 6.45 -2.01
N VAL A 8 -0.83 6.25 -2.93
CA VAL A 8 -0.47 4.94 -3.48
C VAL A 8 0.79 4.42 -2.81
N ILE A 9 0.64 3.34 -2.04
CA ILE A 9 1.71 2.69 -1.27
C ILE A 9 2.10 1.40 -1.98
N SER A 10 3.36 1.27 -2.37
CA SER A 10 3.83 0.10 -3.10
C SER A 10 4.97 -0.65 -2.40
N GLY A 11 5.03 -1.96 -2.63
CA GLY A 11 6.16 -2.81 -2.23
C GLY A 11 7.26 -2.87 -3.28
N ILE A 12 8.12 -3.89 -3.23
CA ILE A 12 9.25 -4.06 -4.17
C ILE A 12 8.88 -5.07 -5.26
N GLY A 13 9.18 -4.74 -6.51
CA GLY A 13 8.99 -5.59 -7.68
C GLY A 13 8.59 -4.77 -8.91
N CYS A 14 8.39 -5.43 -10.05
CA CYS A 14 7.92 -4.76 -11.27
C CYS A 14 6.59 -4.04 -11.06
N SER A 15 5.65 -4.68 -10.35
CA SER A 15 4.38 -4.10 -9.92
C SER A 15 4.56 -2.94 -8.93
N GLY A 16 5.63 -2.95 -8.13
CA GLY A 16 5.94 -1.91 -7.15
C GLY A 16 6.19 -0.52 -7.74
N ARG A 17 6.50 -0.43 -9.05
CA ARG A 17 6.73 0.84 -9.74
C ARG A 17 5.48 1.67 -9.97
N ILE A 18 4.28 1.11 -9.74
CA ILE A 18 3.00 1.78 -9.99
C ILE A 18 2.83 3.12 -9.25
N SER A 19 3.42 3.27 -8.05
CA SER A 19 3.36 4.51 -7.29
C SER A 19 4.06 5.68 -7.99
N GLY A 20 5.02 5.40 -8.88
CA GLY A 20 5.67 6.41 -9.73
C GLY A 20 4.94 6.73 -11.03
N TYR A 21 3.86 6.00 -11.36
CA TYR A 21 3.10 6.19 -12.60
C TYR A 21 1.75 6.87 -12.39
N ILE A 22 1.34 7.06 -11.14
CA ILE A 22 0.06 7.67 -10.76
C ILE A 22 0.33 9.05 -10.19
N ASN A 23 -0.33 10.08 -10.73
CA ASN A 23 -0.25 11.45 -10.22
C ASN A 23 -1.04 11.57 -8.90
N SER A 24 -0.36 11.30 -7.78
CA SER A 24 -0.90 11.33 -6.41
C SER A 24 0.26 11.34 -5.41
N TYR A 25 -0.01 11.34 -4.10
CA TYR A 25 1.02 11.01 -3.13
C TYR A 25 1.46 9.54 -3.32
N GLY A 26 2.76 9.30 -3.47
CA GLY A 26 3.31 7.97 -3.71
C GLY A 26 4.39 7.60 -2.71
N LEU A 27 4.36 6.37 -2.20
CA LEU A 27 5.43 5.81 -1.38
C LEU A 27 5.84 4.43 -1.93
N HIS A 28 7.05 4.34 -2.44
CA HIS A 28 7.69 3.07 -2.81
C HIS A 28 8.46 2.55 -1.59
N GLY A 29 7.86 1.57 -0.91
CA GLY A 29 8.31 1.08 0.39
C GLY A 29 9.31 -0.07 0.27
N ILE A 30 9.35 -0.89 1.32
CA ILE A 30 10.22 -2.07 1.39
C ILE A 30 9.46 -3.35 1.07
N HIS A 31 10.20 -4.38 0.68
CA HIS A 31 9.64 -5.62 0.15
C HIS A 31 8.69 -6.30 1.16
N GLY A 32 7.45 -6.55 0.73
CA GLY A 32 6.40 -7.18 1.51
C GLY A 32 5.85 -6.31 2.65
N ARG A 33 6.00 -4.98 2.58
CA ARG A 33 5.51 -4.06 3.62
C ARG A 33 4.55 -2.99 3.09
N SER A 34 4.03 -3.15 1.88
CA SER A 34 3.00 -2.26 1.31
C SER A 34 1.79 -2.10 2.25
N LEU A 35 1.20 -3.22 2.70
CA LEU A 35 0.03 -3.21 3.59
C LEU A 35 0.26 -2.59 4.98
N PRO A 36 1.30 -2.95 5.77
CA PRO A 36 1.48 -2.34 7.09
C PRO A 36 1.77 -0.84 6.99
N ILE A 37 2.50 -0.39 5.95
CA ILE A 37 2.72 1.04 5.70
C ILE A 37 1.40 1.72 5.36
N ALA A 38 0.61 1.15 4.43
CA ALA A 38 -0.70 1.69 4.05
C ALA A 38 -1.66 1.80 5.25
N GLN A 39 -1.70 0.79 6.12
CA GLN A 39 -2.48 0.83 7.35
C GLN A 39 -2.03 1.99 8.26
N GLY A 40 -0.72 2.20 8.41
CA GLY A 40 -0.18 3.34 9.15
C GLY A 40 -0.62 4.69 8.59
N VAL A 41 -0.52 4.85 7.26
CA VAL A 41 -0.95 6.08 6.56
C VAL A 41 -2.44 6.35 6.80
N LYS A 42 -3.28 5.33 6.61
CA LYS A 42 -4.73 5.46 6.81
C LYS A 42 -5.11 5.75 8.25
N MET A 43 -4.42 5.16 9.23
CA MET A 43 -4.66 5.45 10.64
C MET A 43 -4.24 6.89 11.01
N ALA A 44 -3.19 7.41 10.38
CA ALA A 44 -2.72 8.78 10.61
C ALA A 44 -3.61 9.83 9.95
N ASN A 45 -4.18 9.54 8.78
CA ASN A 45 -5.12 10.41 8.08
C ASN A 45 -6.27 9.59 7.50
N ARG A 46 -7.43 9.68 8.15
CA ARG A 46 -8.62 8.88 7.81
C ARG A 46 -9.35 9.36 6.56
N ASP A 47 -9.14 10.61 6.15
CA ASP A 47 -9.81 11.23 5.01
C ASP A 47 -9.10 10.89 3.68
N LEU A 48 -7.82 10.51 3.73
CA LEU A 48 -7.09 10.03 2.57
C LEU A 48 -7.64 8.69 2.07
N THR A 49 -7.78 8.58 0.75
CA THR A 49 -7.94 7.28 0.10
C THR A 49 -6.56 6.65 -0.04
N VAL A 50 -6.37 5.46 0.54
CA VAL A 50 -5.06 4.77 0.55
C VAL A 50 -5.17 3.49 -0.27
N ILE A 51 -4.32 3.34 -1.28
CA ILE A 51 -4.24 2.14 -2.11
C ILE A 51 -2.89 1.48 -1.88
N ALA A 52 -2.91 0.25 -1.35
CA ALA A 52 -1.73 -0.61 -1.32
C ALA A 52 -1.64 -1.42 -2.61
N SER A 53 -0.45 -1.44 -3.24
CA SER A 53 -0.20 -2.21 -4.45
C SER A 53 1.11 -3.00 -4.37
N GLY A 54 1.13 -4.20 -4.94
CA GLY A 54 2.29 -5.09 -4.90
C GLY A 54 2.09 -6.28 -5.81
N GLY A 55 3.18 -7.03 -6.02
CA GLY A 55 3.13 -8.29 -6.77
C GLY A 55 2.64 -9.44 -5.90
N ASP A 56 2.42 -10.58 -6.52
CA ASP A 56 2.15 -11.85 -5.87
C ASP A 56 3.23 -12.23 -4.84
N GLY A 57 4.51 -12.14 -5.21
CA GLY A 57 5.62 -12.39 -4.29
C GLY A 57 5.69 -11.38 -3.13
N ASP A 58 5.39 -10.11 -3.40
CA ASP A 58 5.41 -9.06 -2.37
C ASP A 58 4.28 -9.27 -1.34
N GLY A 59 3.04 -9.52 -1.80
CA GLY A 59 1.86 -9.64 -0.94
C GLY A 59 1.60 -11.04 -0.36
N PHE A 60 1.90 -12.10 -1.09
CA PHE A 60 1.54 -13.48 -0.72
C PHE A 60 2.74 -14.40 -0.41
N ALA A 61 3.98 -13.95 -0.62
CA ALA A 61 5.17 -14.62 -0.08
C ALA A 61 5.73 -13.87 1.14
N ILE A 62 6.68 -12.96 0.97
CA ILE A 62 7.34 -12.25 2.08
C ILE A 62 6.37 -11.37 2.89
N GLY A 63 5.28 -10.89 2.28
CA GLY A 63 4.25 -10.07 2.92
C GLY A 63 3.08 -10.84 3.51
N LEU A 64 3.02 -12.17 3.38
CA LEU A 64 1.82 -12.97 3.70
C LEU A 64 1.28 -12.72 5.11
N GLY A 65 2.17 -12.66 6.11
CA GLY A 65 1.77 -12.40 7.49
C GLY A 65 1.02 -11.07 7.64
N HIS A 66 1.47 -10.02 6.94
CA HIS A 66 0.79 -8.72 6.97
C HIS A 66 -0.54 -8.77 6.23
N THR A 67 -0.62 -9.48 5.11
CA THR A 67 -1.85 -9.63 4.31
C THR A 67 -2.99 -10.24 5.12
N ILE A 68 -2.72 -11.35 5.81
CA ILE A 68 -3.73 -12.02 6.64
C ILE A 68 -4.25 -11.08 7.74
N HIS A 69 -3.34 -10.34 8.39
CA HIS A 69 -3.74 -9.42 9.44
C HIS A 69 -4.42 -8.15 8.90
N ALA A 70 -4.06 -7.68 7.71
CA ALA A 70 -4.70 -6.55 7.07
C ALA A 70 -6.19 -6.85 6.78
N ILE A 71 -6.45 -8.02 6.18
CA ILE A 71 -7.81 -8.52 5.93
C ILE A 71 -8.59 -8.63 7.25
N ARG A 72 -8.00 -9.24 8.29
CA ARG A 72 -8.65 -9.41 9.60
C ARG A 72 -9.01 -8.09 10.28
N ARG A 73 -8.22 -7.03 10.07
CA ARG A 73 -8.47 -5.71 10.69
C ARG A 73 -9.51 -4.90 9.96
N ASN A 74 -9.78 -5.20 8.68
CA ASN A 74 -10.75 -4.51 7.84
C ASN A 74 -10.60 -2.98 7.92
N ILE A 75 -9.35 -2.50 7.76
CA ILE A 75 -9.07 -1.07 7.67
C ILE A 75 -9.51 -0.62 6.27
N ASP A 76 -10.43 0.34 6.24
CA ASP A 76 -10.85 1.09 5.03
C ASP A 76 -9.75 2.03 4.58
#